data_AF-A0A3L6ZME4-F1
#
_entry.id   AF-A0A3L6ZME4-F1
#
_cell.length_a   1.000
_cell.length_b   1.000
_cell.length_c   1.000
_cell.angle_alpha   90.00
_cell.angle_beta   90.00
_cell.angle_gamma   90.00
#
_symmetry.space_group_name_H-M   'P 1'
#
loop_
_entity.id
_entity.type
_entity.pdbx_description
1 polymer ?
#
loop_
_entity_poly.entity_id
_entity_poly.type
_entity_poly.pdbx_seq_one_letter_code
_entity_poly.pdbx_strand_id
1 'polypeptide(L)'
;MTESPLEDTRTDVDIRSSERAFDGMVWGVRRDEFDYNGSDITREYVDHTGAVAVFALDENDRVLLIKQYRHPVGMREWEIPAGLLDIADEDPLVAAKRELAEEADIQATDWAVLSEFYTSPGGSDEAIRIYLARGISATDGTFDRTDEEADMELRWVALDELVDAVLARKLQNPSLVIATMAAQLGRERDWSTLAAADAPWPRHPKLRRPGD
;
A
#
# COMPACT_ATOMS: atom_id res chain seq x y z
N MET A 1 -4.05 12.00 31.12
CA MET A 1 -4.29 12.02 29.66
C MET A 1 -3.48 13.18 29.13
N THR A 2 -2.60 12.94 28.16
CA THR A 2 -1.73 13.99 27.57
C THR A 2 -2.53 14.82 26.56
N GLU A 3 -2.19 16.10 26.42
CA GLU A 3 -2.80 17.04 25.45
C GLU A 3 -2.00 17.14 24.14
N SER A 4 -1.05 16.21 23.91
CA SER A 4 -0.27 16.17 22.69
C SER A 4 -1.16 15.95 21.46
N PRO A 5 -0.76 16.45 20.27
CA PRO A 5 -1.47 16.17 19.02
C PRO A 5 -1.68 14.66 18.80
N LEU A 6 -2.78 14.30 18.12
CA LEU A 6 -3.06 12.93 17.73
C LEU A 6 -2.26 12.60 16.46
N GLU A 7 -1.00 12.21 16.65
CA GLU A 7 -0.10 11.81 15.57
C GLU A 7 0.92 10.78 16.03
N ASP A 8 1.37 9.93 15.09
CA ASP A 8 2.50 9.05 15.32
C ASP A 8 3.79 9.87 15.32
N THR A 9 4.65 9.62 16.30
CA THR A 9 5.94 10.29 16.42
C THR A 9 7.07 9.32 16.10
N ARG A 10 7.97 9.73 15.20
CA ARG A 10 9.22 9.01 14.98
C ARG A 10 10.07 9.03 16.25
N THR A 11 10.65 7.88 16.58
CA THR A 11 11.65 7.74 17.65
C THR A 11 12.86 7.03 17.09
N ASP A 12 13.99 7.71 17.10
CA ASP A 12 15.27 7.08 16.74
C ASP A 12 15.83 6.35 17.97
N VAL A 13 16.42 5.18 17.73
CA VAL A 13 17.07 4.35 18.75
C VAL A 13 18.50 4.05 18.33
N ASP A 14 19.39 3.93 19.31
CA ASP A 14 20.79 3.57 19.04
C ASP A 14 20.89 2.08 18.72
N ILE A 15 20.91 1.75 17.43
CA ILE A 15 21.14 0.38 16.94
C ILE A 15 22.59 0.01 17.16
N ARG A 16 22.83 -1.00 17.99
CA ARG A 16 24.15 -1.50 18.37
C ARG A 16 24.63 -2.61 17.43
N SER A 17 23.71 -3.41 16.92
CA SER A 17 23.97 -4.48 15.94
C SER A 17 22.79 -4.63 14.98
N SER A 18 23.06 -4.94 13.73
CA SER A 18 22.06 -5.22 12.70
C SER A 18 22.59 -6.28 11.73
N GLU A 19 21.81 -7.35 11.52
CA GLU A 19 22.17 -8.44 10.60
C GLU A 19 20.96 -8.96 9.81
N ARG A 20 21.22 -9.57 8.64
CA ARG A 20 20.22 -10.41 7.95
C ARG A 20 20.23 -11.80 8.59
N ALA A 21 19.25 -12.06 9.45
CA ALA A 21 19.06 -13.37 10.06
C ALA A 21 18.57 -14.42 9.04
N PHE A 22 17.87 -13.98 8.00
CA PHE A 22 17.47 -14.81 6.86
C PHE A 22 17.42 -13.97 5.57
N ASP A 23 17.83 -14.58 4.46
CA ASP A 23 17.78 -13.95 3.13
C ASP A 23 16.81 -14.74 2.24
N GLY A 24 15.71 -14.08 1.85
CA GLY A 24 14.63 -14.68 1.05
C GLY A 24 14.65 -14.20 -0.40
N MET A 25 13.68 -14.66 -1.18
CA MET A 25 13.61 -14.34 -2.62
C MET A 25 13.23 -12.89 -2.90
N VAL A 26 12.23 -12.37 -2.17
CA VAL A 26 11.72 -11.00 -2.34
C VAL A 26 12.03 -10.12 -1.12
N TRP A 27 11.98 -10.70 0.08
CA TRP A 27 12.31 -10.04 1.35
C TRP A 27 13.05 -11.00 2.29
N GLY A 28 13.82 -10.42 3.21
CA GLY A 28 14.56 -11.15 4.25
C GLY A 28 14.05 -10.85 5.66
N VAL A 29 14.67 -11.47 6.66
CA VAL A 29 14.45 -11.14 8.08
C VAL A 29 15.67 -10.39 8.60
N ARG A 30 15.46 -9.16 9.07
CA ARG A 30 16.47 -8.36 9.77
C ARG A 30 16.37 -8.63 11.26
N ARG A 31 17.52 -8.78 11.93
CA ARG A 31 17.65 -8.78 13.38
C ARG A 31 18.41 -7.55 13.82
N ASP A 32 17.77 -6.71 14.62
CA ASP A 32 18.39 -5.53 15.21
C ASP A 32 18.48 -5.67 16.74
N GLU A 33 19.61 -5.23 17.30
CA GLU A 33 19.83 -5.07 18.73
C GLU A 33 20.03 -3.58 19.03
N PHE A 34 19.24 -3.02 19.93
CA PHE A 34 19.25 -1.59 20.24
C PHE A 34 18.94 -1.30 21.71
N ASP A 35 19.39 -0.14 22.18
CA ASP A 35 18.95 0.39 23.48
C ASP A 35 17.55 1.00 23.36
N TYR A 36 16.66 0.64 24.27
CA TYR A 36 15.38 1.30 24.40
C TYR A 36 15.08 1.56 25.87
N ASN A 37 15.07 2.84 26.25
CA ASN A 37 14.86 3.29 27.63
C ASN A 37 15.81 2.61 28.63
N GLY A 38 17.08 2.41 28.26
CA GLY A 38 18.10 1.77 29.09
C GLY A 38 17.97 0.24 29.20
N SER A 39 17.15 -0.37 28.35
CA SER A 39 17.02 -1.83 28.23
C SER A 39 17.50 -2.29 26.86
N ASP A 40 18.27 -3.37 26.85
CA ASP A 40 18.74 -4.00 25.61
C ASP A 40 17.61 -4.83 25.02
N ILE A 41 17.21 -4.51 23.79
CA ILE A 41 16.14 -5.18 23.08
C ILE A 41 16.68 -5.76 21.77
N THR A 42 16.30 -7.00 21.49
CA THR A 42 16.45 -7.64 20.17
C THR A 42 15.09 -7.71 19.47
N ARG A 43 15.04 -7.36 18.19
CA ARG A 43 13.85 -7.53 17.34
C ARG A 43 14.22 -8.17 16.02
N GLU A 44 13.41 -9.13 15.61
CA GLU A 44 13.41 -9.71 14.28
C GLU A 44 12.14 -9.29 13.54
N TYR A 45 12.28 -8.88 12.28
CA TYR A 45 11.17 -8.44 11.45
C TYR A 45 11.48 -8.63 9.97
N VAL A 46 10.43 -8.69 9.16
CA VAL A 46 10.54 -8.74 7.71
C VAL A 46 11.04 -7.38 7.20
N ASP A 47 12.18 -7.40 6.51
CA ASP A 47 12.79 -6.26 5.82
C ASP A 47 12.17 -6.14 4.42
N HIS A 48 11.12 -5.34 4.30
CA HIS A 48 10.25 -5.24 3.13
C HIS A 48 10.48 -3.95 2.35
N THR A 49 10.41 -3.99 1.02
CA THR A 49 10.64 -2.81 0.16
C THR A 49 9.61 -1.71 0.34
N GLY A 50 8.41 -2.08 0.81
CA GLY A 50 7.23 -1.23 0.79
C GLY A 50 6.49 -1.42 -0.53
N ALA A 51 5.30 -0.85 -0.63
CA ALA A 51 4.46 -1.00 -1.82
C ALA A 51 3.59 0.22 -2.06
N VAL A 52 3.04 0.28 -3.26
CA VAL A 52 1.98 1.22 -3.63
C VAL A 52 0.76 0.44 -4.09
N ALA A 53 -0.41 1.03 -3.91
CA ALA A 53 -1.67 0.46 -4.36
C ALA A 53 -2.54 1.54 -5.00
N VAL A 54 -3.42 1.15 -5.93
CA VAL A 54 -4.17 2.08 -6.76
C VAL A 54 -5.66 1.83 -6.67
N PHE A 55 -6.36 2.73 -6.00
CA PHE A 55 -7.81 2.78 -5.99
C PHE A 55 -8.31 3.53 -7.24
N ALA A 56 -8.44 2.82 -8.36
CA ALA A 56 -8.92 3.38 -9.62
C ALA A 56 -10.45 3.51 -9.59
N LEU A 57 -10.94 4.74 -9.54
CA LEU A 57 -12.37 5.08 -9.46
C LEU A 57 -12.84 5.74 -10.76
N ASP A 58 -13.84 5.14 -11.40
CA ASP A 58 -14.43 5.65 -12.64
C ASP A 58 -15.55 6.69 -12.39
N GLU A 59 -16.09 7.25 -13.46
CA GLU A 59 -17.15 8.26 -13.41
C GLU A 59 -18.51 7.74 -12.93
N ASN A 60 -18.66 6.42 -12.76
CA ASN A 60 -19.87 5.75 -12.30
C ASN A 60 -19.75 5.27 -10.84
N ASP A 61 -18.78 5.80 -10.08
CA ASP A 61 -18.44 5.38 -8.72
C ASP A 61 -18.12 3.88 -8.60
N ARG A 62 -17.47 3.31 -9.63
CA ARG A 62 -16.99 1.93 -9.62
C ARG A 62 -15.48 1.89 -9.48
N VAL A 63 -15.01 0.89 -8.76
CA VAL A 63 -13.60 0.64 -8.48
C VAL A 63 -13.17 -0.58 -9.28
N LEU A 64 -11.99 -0.50 -9.91
CA LEU A 64 -11.40 -1.67 -10.54
C LEU A 64 -10.78 -2.57 -9.46
N LEU A 65 -11.19 -3.83 -9.45
CA LEU A 65 -10.58 -4.88 -8.65
C LEU A 65 -9.89 -5.92 -9.53
N ILE A 66 -8.85 -6.49 -8.97
CA ILE A 66 -8.14 -7.67 -9.48
C ILE A 66 -8.39 -8.83 -8.52
N LYS A 67 -8.34 -10.07 -9.02
CA LYS A 67 -8.47 -11.27 -8.20
C LYS A 67 -7.25 -12.17 -8.35
N GLN A 68 -6.48 -12.27 -7.27
CA GLN A 68 -5.21 -13.00 -7.27
C GLN A 68 -5.22 -14.09 -6.19
N TYR A 69 -4.46 -15.17 -6.42
CA TYR A 69 -4.24 -16.19 -5.41
C TYR A 69 -3.10 -15.77 -4.49
N ARG A 70 -3.37 -15.69 -3.19
CA ARG A 70 -2.37 -15.41 -2.17
C ARG A 70 -2.03 -16.68 -1.41
N HIS A 71 -0.87 -17.26 -1.74
CA HIS A 71 -0.41 -18.52 -1.13
C HIS A 71 -0.35 -18.49 0.41
N PRO A 72 0.16 -17.43 1.09
CA PRO A 72 0.28 -17.43 2.55
C PRO A 72 -1.04 -17.62 3.31
N VAL A 73 -2.16 -17.17 2.73
CA VAL A 73 -3.51 -17.31 3.30
C VAL A 73 -4.34 -18.38 2.60
N GLY A 74 -3.85 -18.93 1.48
CA GLY A 74 -4.52 -19.97 0.70
C GLY A 74 -5.84 -19.50 0.07
N MET A 75 -5.99 -18.21 -0.21
CA MET A 75 -7.24 -17.63 -0.72
C MET A 75 -7.04 -16.97 -2.08
N ARG A 76 -8.12 -16.90 -2.87
CA ARG A 76 -8.21 -15.93 -3.96
C ARG A 76 -8.89 -14.68 -3.43
N GLU A 77 -8.14 -13.61 -3.30
CA GLU A 77 -8.63 -12.36 -2.74
C GLU A 77 -9.01 -11.40 -3.87
N TRP A 78 -10.05 -10.60 -3.64
CA TRP A 78 -10.24 -9.39 -4.41
C TRP A 78 -9.35 -8.30 -3.82
N GLU A 79 -8.58 -7.64 -4.68
CA GLU A 79 -7.60 -6.63 -4.31
C GLU A 79 -7.72 -5.44 -5.27
N ILE A 80 -7.07 -4.33 -4.92
CA ILE A 80 -6.80 -3.24 -5.86
C ILE A 80 -5.43 -3.45 -6.49
N PRO A 81 -5.18 -2.94 -7.72
CA PRO A 81 -3.86 -3.00 -8.32
C PRO A 81 -2.77 -2.48 -7.39
N ALA A 82 -1.65 -3.19 -7.30
CA ALA A 82 -0.59 -2.89 -6.35
C ALA A 82 0.74 -3.51 -6.75
N GLY A 83 1.83 -2.86 -6.36
CA GLY A 83 3.17 -3.41 -6.59
C GLY A 83 4.23 -2.86 -5.67
N LEU A 84 5.36 -3.55 -5.68
CA LEU A 84 6.48 -3.33 -4.77
C LEU A 84 7.29 -2.09 -5.18
N LEU A 85 7.97 -1.49 -4.21
CA LEU A 85 8.97 -0.45 -4.44
C LEU A 85 10.38 -1.06 -4.48
N ASP A 86 10.59 -2.00 -5.39
CA ASP A 86 11.83 -2.78 -5.54
C ASP A 86 12.78 -2.23 -6.61
N ILE A 87 12.34 -1.24 -7.39
CA ILE A 87 13.17 -0.47 -8.31
C ILE A 87 13.88 0.65 -7.55
N ALA A 88 15.21 0.65 -7.59
CA ALA A 88 16.03 1.64 -6.90
C ALA A 88 15.67 3.08 -7.33
N ASP A 89 15.44 3.94 -6.34
CA ASP A 89 15.10 5.36 -6.50
C ASP A 89 13.84 5.64 -7.35
N GLU A 90 12.97 4.64 -7.57
CA GLU A 90 11.69 4.85 -8.24
C GLU A 90 10.77 5.72 -7.36
N ASP A 91 10.17 6.74 -7.98
CA ASP A 91 9.17 7.57 -7.30
C ASP A 91 7.88 6.75 -7.08
N PRO A 92 7.28 6.76 -5.87
CA PRO A 92 6.11 5.94 -5.59
C PRO A 92 4.90 6.21 -6.51
N LEU A 93 4.72 7.44 -7.01
CA LEU A 93 3.65 7.72 -7.96
C LEU A 93 3.97 7.15 -9.35
N VAL A 94 5.25 7.09 -9.73
CA VAL A 94 5.69 6.44 -10.97
C VAL A 94 5.44 4.93 -10.88
N ALA A 95 5.82 4.29 -9.76
CA ALA A 95 5.51 2.89 -9.50
C ALA A 95 4.00 2.63 -9.60
N ALA A 96 3.18 3.43 -8.93
CA ALA A 96 1.71 3.26 -8.94
C ALA A 96 1.11 3.35 -10.35
N LYS A 97 1.61 4.26 -11.19
CA LYS A 97 1.17 4.40 -12.59
C LYS A 97 1.60 3.20 -13.44
N ARG A 98 2.82 2.70 -13.23
CA ARG A 98 3.35 1.53 -13.91
C ARG A 98 2.52 0.28 -13.57
N GLU A 99 2.29 0.01 -12.30
CA GLU A 99 1.50 -1.14 -11.84
C GLU A 99 0.06 -1.08 -12.34
N LEU A 100 -0.58 0.11 -12.33
CA LEU A 100 -1.92 0.26 -12.90
C LEU A 100 -1.96 -0.09 -14.39
N ALA A 101 -0.93 0.29 -15.15
CA ALA A 101 -0.83 -0.03 -16.56
C ALA A 101 -0.56 -1.54 -16.77
N GLU A 102 0.37 -2.12 -16.03
CA GLU A 102 0.81 -3.52 -16.16
C GLU A 102 -0.29 -4.51 -15.73
N GLU A 103 -0.95 -4.29 -14.59
CA GLU A 103 -1.94 -5.23 -14.06
C GLU A 103 -3.30 -5.09 -14.74
N ALA A 104 -3.66 -3.89 -15.22
CA ALA A 104 -5.03 -3.57 -15.62
C ALA A 104 -5.20 -2.95 -17.01
N ASP A 105 -4.13 -2.68 -17.76
CA ASP A 105 -4.17 -2.06 -19.09
C ASP A 105 -4.96 -0.72 -19.11
N ILE A 106 -4.90 0.02 -17.98
CA ILE A 106 -5.54 1.34 -17.85
C ILE A 106 -4.57 2.37 -17.30
N GLN A 107 -4.92 3.64 -17.54
CA GLN A 107 -4.21 4.81 -17.06
C GLN A 107 -5.20 5.85 -16.52
N ALA A 108 -4.70 6.83 -15.78
CA ALA A 108 -5.51 7.85 -15.12
C ALA A 108 -4.88 9.23 -15.26
N THR A 109 -5.70 10.26 -15.40
CA THR A 109 -5.25 11.65 -15.53
C THR A 109 -5.11 12.36 -14.18
N ASP A 110 -5.91 11.97 -13.19
CA ASP A 110 -5.97 12.62 -11.89
C ASP A 110 -5.53 11.66 -10.79
N TRP A 111 -4.50 12.07 -10.04
CA TRP A 111 -3.90 11.28 -8.98
C TRP A 111 -3.89 12.06 -7.67
N ALA A 112 -4.11 11.37 -6.56
CA ALA A 112 -3.97 11.92 -5.22
C ALA A 112 -3.59 10.81 -4.24
N VAL A 113 -2.98 11.17 -3.10
CA VAL A 113 -2.78 10.21 -2.01
C VAL A 113 -4.09 10.06 -1.25
N LEU A 114 -4.60 8.83 -1.18
CA LEU A 114 -5.84 8.49 -0.50
C LEU A 114 -5.58 8.08 0.96
N SER A 115 -4.59 7.23 1.19
CA SER A 115 -4.26 6.74 2.52
C SER A 115 -2.85 6.15 2.57
N GLU A 116 -2.32 5.99 3.78
CA GLU A 116 -1.05 5.34 4.08
C GLU A 116 -1.24 4.47 5.31
N PHE A 117 -0.60 3.30 5.32
CA PHE A 117 -0.63 2.41 6.48
C PHE A 117 0.59 1.51 6.54
N TYR A 118 0.86 0.97 7.73
CA TYR A 118 1.78 -0.15 7.92
C TYR A 118 0.97 -1.44 7.99
N THR A 119 1.42 -2.50 7.32
CA THR A 119 0.66 -3.75 7.25
C THR A 119 0.68 -4.50 8.60
N SER A 120 1.87 -4.63 9.20
CA SER A 120 2.07 -5.31 10.47
C SER A 120 3.27 -4.75 11.25
N PRO A 121 3.15 -3.54 11.85
CA PRO A 121 4.28 -2.77 12.40
C PRO A 121 5.02 -3.45 13.57
N GLY A 122 4.45 -4.51 14.15
CA GLY A 122 5.13 -5.33 15.16
C GLY A 122 6.13 -6.34 14.59
N GLY A 123 6.12 -6.60 13.28
CA GLY A 123 6.92 -7.67 12.65
C GLY A 123 7.33 -7.43 11.19
N SER A 124 6.98 -6.29 10.61
CA SER A 124 7.42 -5.88 9.26
C SER A 124 7.56 -4.36 9.21
N ASP A 125 8.53 -3.88 8.44
CA ASP A 125 8.68 -2.46 8.10
C ASP A 125 7.94 -2.07 6.80
N GLU A 126 7.09 -2.95 6.28
CA GLU A 126 6.25 -2.66 5.11
C GLU A 126 5.29 -1.49 5.38
N ALA A 127 5.49 -0.43 4.59
CA ALA A 127 4.56 0.68 4.47
C ALA A 127 3.93 0.66 3.07
N ILE A 128 2.63 0.89 3.02
CA ILE A 128 1.87 0.97 1.77
C ILE A 128 1.22 2.33 1.64
N ARG A 129 1.36 2.95 0.46
CA ARG A 129 0.64 4.17 0.08
C ARG A 129 -0.40 3.83 -0.97
N ILE A 130 -1.65 4.19 -0.66
CA ILE A 130 -2.78 4.00 -1.56
C ILE A 130 -3.03 5.32 -2.30
N TYR A 131 -3.02 5.25 -3.62
CA TYR A 131 -3.37 6.35 -4.50
C TYR A 131 -4.82 6.26 -4.95
N LEU A 132 -5.52 7.39 -4.99
CA LEU A 132 -6.78 7.52 -5.73
C LEU A 132 -6.43 7.93 -7.16
N ALA A 133 -6.86 7.12 -8.13
CA ALA A 133 -6.71 7.39 -9.56
C ALA A 133 -8.09 7.63 -10.19
N ARG A 134 -8.24 8.74 -10.94
CA ARG A 134 -9.49 9.13 -11.63
C ARG A 134 -9.20 9.62 -13.05
N GLY A 135 -10.26 9.75 -13.85
CA GLY A 135 -10.13 10.05 -15.28
C GLY A 135 -9.57 8.84 -16.01
N ILE A 136 -10.18 7.68 -15.77
CA ILE A 136 -9.69 6.39 -16.24
C ILE A 136 -9.86 6.27 -17.76
N SER A 137 -8.84 5.73 -18.42
CA SER A 137 -8.86 5.37 -19.84
C SER A 137 -7.97 4.15 -20.09
N ALA A 138 -8.17 3.46 -21.22
CA ALA A 138 -7.28 2.37 -21.62
C ALA A 138 -5.87 2.90 -21.96
N THR A 139 -4.86 2.07 -21.77
CA THR A 139 -3.52 2.27 -22.33
C THR A 139 -3.50 1.97 -23.84
N ASP A 140 -2.43 2.38 -24.53
CA ASP A 140 -2.25 2.16 -25.97
C ASP A 140 -1.89 0.70 -26.32
N GLY A 141 -1.66 -0.15 -25.32
CA GLY A 141 -1.28 -1.56 -25.49
C GLY A 141 -1.56 -2.38 -24.23
N THR A 142 -1.47 -3.69 -24.38
CA THR A 142 -1.62 -4.66 -23.28
C THR A 142 -0.25 -5.11 -22.78
N PHE A 143 -0.13 -5.32 -21.48
CA PHE A 143 1.06 -5.90 -20.87
C PHE A 143 0.92 -7.42 -20.72
N ASP A 144 2.02 -8.15 -20.87
CA ASP A 144 2.06 -9.60 -20.67
C ASP A 144 2.04 -9.89 -19.16
N ARG A 145 0.95 -10.51 -18.68
CA ARG A 145 0.80 -10.96 -17.29
C ARG A 145 1.39 -12.35 -17.12
N THR A 146 2.24 -12.54 -16.11
CA THR A 146 2.94 -13.82 -15.85
C THR A 146 2.61 -14.40 -14.48
N ASP A 147 2.90 -15.69 -14.29
CA ASP A 147 2.76 -16.38 -13.00
C ASP A 147 1.38 -16.21 -12.33
N GLU A 148 1.32 -15.62 -11.13
CA GLU A 148 0.08 -15.44 -10.35
C GLU A 148 -0.91 -14.48 -11.03
N GLU A 149 -0.47 -13.70 -12.01
CA GLU A 149 -1.27 -12.71 -12.75
C GLU A 149 -1.84 -13.25 -14.06
N ALA A 150 -1.37 -14.41 -14.55
CA ALA A 150 -1.77 -14.96 -15.85
C ALA A 150 -3.28 -15.30 -15.94
N ASP A 151 -3.90 -15.62 -14.81
CA ASP A 151 -5.33 -15.95 -14.67
C ASP A 151 -6.13 -14.87 -13.91
N MET A 152 -5.60 -13.63 -13.84
CA MET A 152 -6.16 -12.58 -13.00
C MET A 152 -7.53 -12.08 -13.51
N GLU A 153 -8.56 -12.20 -12.66
CA GLU A 153 -9.92 -11.73 -12.95
C GLU A 153 -10.00 -10.21 -12.67
N LEU A 154 -10.42 -9.43 -13.67
CA LEU A 154 -10.69 -8.00 -13.52
C LEU A 154 -12.19 -7.73 -13.36
N ARG A 155 -12.57 -6.87 -12.43
CA ARG A 155 -13.97 -6.48 -12.24
C ARG A 155 -14.12 -5.04 -11.76
N TRP A 156 -14.98 -4.28 -12.45
CA TRP A 156 -15.51 -3.02 -11.93
C TRP A 156 -16.63 -3.28 -10.92
N VAL A 157 -16.49 -2.75 -9.71
CA VAL A 157 -17.43 -2.96 -8.59
C VAL A 157 -17.86 -1.61 -8.03
N ALA A 158 -19.15 -1.40 -7.81
CA ALA A 158 -19.64 -0.15 -7.20
C ALA A 158 -19.04 0.06 -5.81
N LEU A 159 -18.67 1.28 -5.46
CA LEU A 159 -18.10 1.61 -4.16
C LEU A 159 -19.02 1.18 -3.01
N ASP A 160 -20.34 1.32 -3.17
CA ASP A 160 -21.33 0.90 -2.18
C ASP A 160 -21.35 -0.63 -1.99
N GLU A 161 -21.19 -1.41 -3.07
CA GLU A 161 -21.08 -2.88 -3.01
C GLU A 161 -19.81 -3.30 -2.25
N LEU A 162 -18.70 -2.57 -2.46
CA LEU A 162 -17.46 -2.80 -1.71
C LEU A 162 -17.65 -2.52 -0.21
N VAL A 163 -18.27 -1.40 0.16
CA VAL A 163 -18.56 -1.06 1.56
C VAL A 163 -19.39 -2.17 2.21
N ASP A 164 -20.47 -2.60 1.57
CA ASP A 164 -21.31 -3.69 2.06
C ASP A 164 -20.53 -5.00 2.23
N ALA A 165 -19.68 -5.35 1.25
CA ALA A 165 -18.87 -6.57 1.29
C ALA A 165 -17.81 -6.54 2.41
N VAL A 166 -17.14 -5.40 2.63
CA VAL A 166 -16.19 -5.21 3.75
C VAL A 166 -16.92 -5.33 5.09
N LEU A 167 -18.05 -4.62 5.28
CA LEU A 167 -18.83 -4.68 6.51
C LEU A 167 -19.42 -6.07 6.78
N ALA A 168 -19.74 -6.80 5.72
CA ALA A 168 -20.16 -8.20 5.78
C ALA A 168 -19.01 -9.19 6.03
N ARG A 169 -17.76 -8.72 6.14
CA ARG A 169 -16.54 -9.54 6.37
C ARG A 169 -16.29 -10.52 5.21
N LYS A 170 -16.60 -10.12 3.98
CA LYS A 170 -16.37 -10.92 2.76
C LYS A 170 -15.06 -10.59 2.05
N LEU A 171 -14.41 -9.49 2.45
CA LEU A 171 -13.16 -8.99 1.88
C LEU A 171 -12.17 -8.77 3.01
N GLN A 172 -10.95 -9.29 2.85
CA GLN A 172 -9.91 -9.31 3.89
C GLN A 172 -8.62 -8.59 3.48
N ASN A 173 -8.40 -8.37 2.19
CA ASN A 173 -7.20 -7.68 1.72
C ASN A 173 -7.11 -6.27 2.35
N PRO A 174 -6.03 -5.94 3.08
CA PRO A 174 -5.98 -4.74 3.91
C PRO A 174 -5.99 -3.46 3.07
N SER A 175 -5.28 -3.43 1.94
CA SER A 175 -5.27 -2.28 1.03
C SER A 175 -6.66 -1.98 0.50
N LEU A 176 -7.39 -3.00 0.03
CA LEU A 176 -8.78 -2.83 -0.43
C LEU A 176 -9.69 -2.35 0.70
N VAL A 177 -9.64 -2.99 1.88
CA VAL A 177 -10.48 -2.62 3.03
C VAL A 177 -10.26 -1.16 3.46
N ILE A 178 -9.00 -0.75 3.60
CA ILE A 178 -8.63 0.61 3.99
C ILE A 178 -9.03 1.60 2.91
N ALA A 179 -8.73 1.30 1.64
CA ALA A 179 -9.05 2.18 0.53
C ALA A 179 -10.56 2.38 0.38
N THR A 180 -11.37 1.32 0.50
CA THR A 180 -12.83 1.41 0.44
C THR A 180 -13.38 2.34 1.53
N MET A 181 -12.92 2.19 2.78
CA MET A 181 -13.38 3.03 3.88
C MET A 181 -12.91 4.48 3.75
N ALA A 182 -11.65 4.69 3.34
CA ALA A 182 -11.10 6.01 3.09
C ALA A 182 -11.82 6.72 1.93
N ALA A 183 -12.11 6.01 0.84
CA ALA A 183 -12.82 6.54 -0.32
C ALA A 183 -14.27 6.88 0.00
N GLN A 184 -14.98 6.04 0.76
CA GLN A 184 -16.35 6.34 1.20
C GLN A 184 -16.39 7.64 2.03
N LEU A 185 -15.53 7.77 3.04
CA LEU A 185 -15.45 8.98 3.86
C LEU A 185 -14.93 10.19 3.08
N GLY A 186 -14.03 9.96 2.13
CA GLY A 186 -13.53 10.98 1.20
C GLY A 186 -14.68 11.53 0.36
N ARG A 187 -15.49 10.65 -0.25
CA ARG A 187 -16.68 11.02 -1.03
C ARG A 187 -17.69 11.81 -0.20
N GLU A 188 -17.97 11.40 1.03
CA GLU A 188 -18.86 12.12 1.96
C GLU A 188 -18.34 13.51 2.37
N ARG A 189 -17.04 13.74 2.25
CA ARG A 189 -16.36 15.00 2.59
C ARG A 189 -15.86 15.74 1.35
N ASP A 190 -16.48 15.51 0.20
CA ASP A 190 -16.16 16.16 -1.08
C ASP A 190 -14.67 16.07 -1.44
N TRP A 191 -14.03 14.95 -1.08
CA TRP A 191 -12.61 14.65 -1.31
C TRP A 191 -11.63 15.68 -0.70
N SER A 192 -12.07 16.45 0.29
CA SER A 192 -11.28 17.52 0.94
C SER A 192 -10.08 17.04 1.76
N THR A 193 -9.97 15.74 2.03
CA THR A 193 -8.90 15.14 2.85
C THR A 193 -7.74 14.56 2.03
N LEU A 194 -7.81 14.61 0.70
CA LEU A 194 -6.76 14.09 -0.16
C LEU A 194 -5.49 14.94 -0.06
N ALA A 195 -4.34 14.29 -0.07
CA ALA A 195 -3.05 14.96 -0.26
C ALA A 195 -2.64 14.92 -1.74
N ALA A 196 -1.75 15.82 -2.14
CA ALA A 196 -1.18 15.85 -3.49
C ALA A 196 -0.50 14.51 -3.81
N ALA A 197 -0.53 14.07 -5.07
CA ALA A 197 0.05 12.79 -5.49
C ALA A 197 1.57 12.69 -5.24
N ASP A 198 2.26 13.82 -5.26
CA ASP A 198 3.69 13.96 -5.00
C ASP A 198 4.00 14.35 -3.54
N ALA A 199 3.03 14.25 -2.64
CA ALA A 199 3.23 14.55 -1.23
C ALA A 199 4.39 13.71 -0.65
N PRO A 200 5.31 14.31 0.12
CA PRO A 200 6.38 13.56 0.80
C PRO A 200 5.83 12.39 1.60
N TRP A 201 6.61 11.31 1.75
CA TRP A 201 6.23 10.13 2.54
C TRP A 201 7.14 9.94 3.77
N PRO A 202 7.13 10.85 4.75
CA PRO A 202 8.04 10.81 5.89
C PRO A 202 7.85 9.56 6.76
N ARG A 203 6.68 8.91 6.66
CA ARG A 203 6.36 7.68 7.40
C ARG A 203 7.03 6.43 6.79
N HIS A 204 7.33 6.41 5.49
CA HIS A 204 7.95 5.24 4.87
C HIS A 204 9.35 4.97 5.44
N PRO A 205 9.67 3.80 6.01
CA PRO A 205 10.94 3.56 6.72
C PRO A 205 12.21 3.79 5.88
N LYS A 206 12.12 3.65 4.55
CA LYS A 206 13.25 3.69 3.62
C LYS A 206 13.28 4.89 2.67
N LEU A 207 12.22 5.68 2.61
CA LEU A 207 12.11 6.83 1.68
C LEU A 207 12.18 8.18 2.39
N ARG A 208 12.47 8.18 3.70
CA ARG A 208 12.59 9.41 4.51
C ARG A 208 13.80 10.21 4.06
N ARG A 209 13.65 11.53 3.98
CA ARG A 209 14.76 12.45 3.74
C ARG A 209 15.38 12.91 5.06
N PRO A 210 16.64 13.38 5.07
CA PRO A 210 17.21 14.02 6.25
C PRO A 210 16.37 15.25 6.66
N GLY A 211 15.79 15.22 7.85
CA GLY A 211 14.94 16.28 8.39
C GLY A 211 13.43 15.99 8.42
N ASP A 212 13.00 14.86 7.88
CA ASP A 212 11.63 14.31 8.00
C ASP A 212 11.37 13.60 9.34
#